data_AF-A0A7C2E1T9-F1
#
_entry.id   AF-A0A7C2E1T9-F1
#
_cell.length_a   1.000
_cell.length_b   1.000
_cell.length_c   1.000
_cell.angle_alpha   90.00
_cell.angle_beta   90.00
_cell.angle_gamma   90.00
#
_symmetry.space_group_name_H-M   'P 1'
#
loop_
_entity.id
_entity.type
_entity.pdbx_description
1 polymer ?
#
loop_
_entity_poly.entity_id
_entity_poly.type
_entity_poly.pdbx_seq_one_letter_code
_entity_poly.pdbx_strand_id
1 'polypeptide(L)' 'MARAAELRELTVEELQRRLTDARKELFTLRLKVGPQRNTGRIRELRRDVARMLQVLAEKGVRA' A
#
# COMPACT_ATOMS: atom_id res chain seq x y z
N MET A 1 -8.70 0.87 4.87
CA MET A 1 -7.64 1.10 5.88
C MET A 1 -7.18 -0.26 6.39
N ALA A 2 -6.00 -0.73 5.99
CA ALA A 2 -5.42 -1.93 6.59
C ALA A 2 -5.02 -1.65 8.05
N ARG A 3 -5.40 -2.53 8.98
CA ARG A 3 -4.98 -2.41 10.38
C ARG A 3 -3.52 -2.81 10.49
N ALA A 4 -2.76 -2.08 11.31
CA ALA A 4 -1.32 -2.34 11.47
C ALA A 4 -1.03 -3.75 12.02
N ALA A 5 -1.93 -4.30 12.83
CA ALA A 5 -1.83 -5.67 13.34
C ALA A 5 -1.85 -6.72 12.21
N GLU A 6 -2.83 -6.62 11.31
CA GLU A 6 -2.97 -7.51 10.14
C GLU A 6 -1.74 -7.45 9.22
N LEU A 7 -1.09 -6.29 9.10
CA LEU A 7 0.12 -6.15 8.29
C LEU A 7 1.34 -6.82 8.93
N ARG A 8 1.42 -6.89 10.26
CA ARG A 8 2.55 -7.50 10.97
C ARG A 8 2.49 -9.03 10.97
N GLU A 9 1.30 -9.59 10.97
CA GLU A 9 1.04 -11.04 10.90
C GLU A 9 1.42 -11.65 9.54
N LEU A 10 1.43 -10.84 8.47
CA LEU A 10 1.81 -11.29 7.14
C LEU A 10 3.30 -11.64 7.03
N THR A 11 3.59 -12.60 6.15
CA THR A 11 4.96 -12.90 5.72
C THR A 11 5.54 -11.73 4.90
N VAL A 12 6.87 -11.69 4.80
CA VAL A 12 7.58 -10.68 3.98
C VAL A 12 7.11 -10.74 2.52
N GLU A 13 6.94 -11.94 1.98
CA GLU A 13 6.53 -12.18 0.59
C GLU A 13 5.11 -11.70 0.32
N GLU A 14 4.17 -11.95 1.24
CA GLU A 14 2.79 -11.45 1.13
C GLU A 14 2.72 -9.93 1.27
N LEU A 15 3.53 -9.34 2.16
CA LEU A 15 3.67 -7.89 2.28
C LEU A 15 4.18 -7.27 0.97
N GLN A 16 5.19 -7.88 0.34
CA GLN A 16 5.72 -7.42 -0.94
C GLN A 16 4.71 -7.55 -2.09
N ARG A 17 3.94 -8.66 -2.13
CA ARG A 17 2.83 -8.81 -3.09
C ARG A 17 1.78 -7.71 -2.89
N ARG A 18 1.27 -7.56 -1.67
CA ARG A 18 0.28 -6.51 -1.35
C ARG A 18 0.80 -5.10 -1.67
N LEU A 19 2.07 -4.83 -1.38
CA LEU A 19 2.71 -3.55 -1.71
C LEU A 19 2.72 -3.29 -3.22
N THR A 20 3.05 -4.32 -4.01
CA THR A 20 3.08 -4.24 -5.47
C THR A 20 1.68 -3.97 -6.03
N ASP A 21 0.67 -4.67 -5.52
CA ASP A 21 -0.71 -4.50 -5.94
C ASP A 21 -1.26 -3.12 -5.56
N ALA A 22 -0.99 -2.66 -4.33
CA ALA A 22 -1.38 -1.32 -3.87
C ALA A 22 -0.71 -0.20 -4.70
N ARG A 23 0.55 -0.39 -5.11
CA ARG A 23 1.25 0.54 -6.01
C ARG A 23 0.64 0.55 -7.42
N LYS A 24 0.26 -0.61 -7.96
CA LYS A 24 -0.45 -0.71 -9.25
C LYS A 24 -1.80 0.00 -9.19
N GLU A 25 -2.62 -0.27 -8.17
CA GLU A 25 -3.91 0.39 -7.98
C GLU A 25 -3.74 1.91 -7.86
N LEU A 26 -2.76 2.38 -7.08
CA LEU A 26 -2.44 3.79 -6.93
C LEU A 26 -2.04 4.43 -8.27
N PHE A 27 -1.26 3.74 -9.09
CA PHE A 27 -0.85 4.21 -10.41
C PHE A 27 -2.06 4.30 -11.35
N THR A 28 -2.91 3.27 -11.41
CA THR A 28 -4.15 3.29 -12.18
C THR A 28 -5.06 4.46 -11.77
N LEU A 29 -5.24 4.69 -10.46
CA LEU A 29 -6.03 5.82 -9.95
C LEU A 29 -5.37 7.18 -10.21
N ARG A 30 -4.05 7.23 -10.42
CA ARG A 30 -3.33 8.45 -10.81
C ARG A 30 -3.45 8.75 -12.29
N LEU A 31 -3.46 7.73 -13.13
CA LEU A 31 -3.62 7.87 -14.58
C LEU A 31 -5.05 8.21 -14.99
N LYS A 32 -6.06 7.83 -14.19
CA LYS A 32 -7.44 8.26 -14.45
C LYS A 32 -7.55 9.78 -14.44
N VAL A 33 -7.89 10.36 -15.60
CA VAL A 33 -8.14 11.79 -15.79
C VAL A 33 -9.63 12.06 -15.66
N GLY A 34 -10.02 13.03 -14.82
CA GLY A 34 -11.42 13.48 -14.72
C GLY A 34 -11.91 13.75 -13.29
N PRO A 35 -13.08 14.38 -13.15
CA PRO A 35 -13.65 14.80 -11.86
C PRO A 35 -14.05 13.63 -10.94
N GLN A 36 -14.30 12.44 -11.51
CA GLN A 36 -14.67 11.23 -10.76
C GLN A 36 -13.47 10.49 -10.13
N ARG A 37 -12.33 11.17 -10.01
CA ARG A 37 -11.13 10.59 -9.43
C ARG A 37 -11.34 10.43 -7.93
N ASN A 38 -11.31 9.21 -7.45
CA ASN A 38 -11.48 8.91 -6.03
C ASN A 38 -10.21 9.30 -5.24
N THR A 39 -10.11 10.58 -4.89
CA THR A 39 -9.00 11.16 -4.13
C THR A 39 -8.91 10.62 -2.70
N GLY A 40 -10.04 10.24 -2.12
CA GLY A 40 -10.11 9.54 -0.83
C GLY A 40 -9.35 8.21 -0.88
N ARG A 41 -9.66 7.37 -1.88
CA ARG A 41 -8.98 6.09 -2.10
C ARG A 41 -7.48 6.25 -2.36
N ILE A 42 -7.08 7.29 -3.10
CA ILE A 42 -5.67 7.63 -3.31
C ILE A 42 -4.96 7.92 -1.98
N ARG A 43 -5.60 8.69 -1.08
CA ARG A 43 -5.04 9.01 0.24
C ARG A 43 -4.93 7.76 1.12
N GLU A 44 -5.91 6.89 1.08
CA GLU A 44 -5.88 5.60 1.79
C GLU A 44 -4.74 4.71 1.29
N LEU A 45 -4.66 4.48 -0.03
CA LEU A 45 -3.62 3.65 -0.63
C LEU A 45 -2.22 4.18 -0.33
N ARG A 46 -2.01 5.50 -0.35
CA ARG A 46 -0.72 6.11 0.06
C ARG A 46 -0.35 5.75 1.50
N ARG A 47 -1.32 5.80 2.42
CA ARG A 47 -1.09 5.44 3.83
C ARG A 47 -0.84 3.94 3.99
N ASP A 48 -1.59 3.11 3.27
CA ASP A 48 -1.42 1.66 3.30
C ASP A 48 -0.03 1.25 2.76
N VAL A 49 0.41 1.84 1.65
CA VAL A 49 1.78 1.67 1.11
C VAL A 49 2.85 2.07 2.13
N ALA A 50 2.69 3.24 2.78
CA ALA A 50 3.65 3.69 3.80
C ALA A 50 3.71 2.73 5.00
N ARG A 51 2.56 2.22 5.46
CA ARG A 51 2.51 1.23 6.54
C ARG A 51 3.16 -0.10 6.16
N MET A 52 2.93 -0.60 4.94
CA MET A 52 3.58 -1.82 4.46
C MET A 52 5.10 -1.67 4.38
N LEU A 53 5.59 -0.53 3.88
CA LEU A 53 7.03 -0.23 3.85
C LEU A 53 7.63 -0.16 5.25
N GLN A 54 6.92 0.44 6.21
CA GLN A 54 7.36 0.48 7.60
C GLN A 54 7.48 -0.93 8.19
N VAL A 55 6.47 -1.79 7.99
CA VAL A 55 6.50 -3.18 8.51
C VAL A 55 7.60 -4.01 7.83
N LEU A 56 7.85 -3.82 6.54
CA LEU A 56 8.98 -4.45 5.84
C LEU A 56 10.32 -4.02 6.44
N ALA A 57 10.47 -2.73 6.74
CA ALA A 57 11.66 -2.21 7.42
C ALA A 57 11.80 -2.76 8.86
N GLU A 58 10.69 -2.86 9.61
CA GLU A 58 10.64 -3.51 10.94
C GLU A 58 11.09 -4.99 10.86
N LYS A 59 10.75 -5.69 9.77
CA LYS A 59 11.17 -7.09 9.51
C LYS A 59 12.60 -7.22 8.99
N GLY A 60 13.39 -6.14 8.95
CA GLY A 60 14.78 -6.15 8.50
C GLY A 60 14.96 -6.17 6.98
N VAL A 61 13.87 -6.05 6.22
CA VAL A 61 13.91 -5.95 4.77
C VAL A 61 14.09 -4.49 4.40
N ARG A 62 15.34 -4.06 4.24
CA ARG A 62 15.64 -2.79 3.58
C ARG A 62 15.47 -2.97 2.08
N ALA A 63 14.51 -2.25 1.52
CA ALA A 63 14.37 -2.08 0.08
C ALA A 63 15.50 -1.21 -0.47
#